data_AF-A0A7S1BLD0-F1
#
_entry.id   AF-A0A7S1BLD0-F1
#
_cell.length_a   1.000
_cell.length_b   1.000
_cell.length_c   1.000
_cell.angle_alpha   90.00
_cell.angle_beta   90.00
_cell.angle_gamma   90.00
#
_symmetry.space_group_name_H-M   'P 1'
#
loop_
_entity.id
_entity.type
_entity.pdbx_description
1 polymer ?
#
loop_
_entity_poly.entity_id
_entity_poly.type
_entity_poly.pdbx_seq_one_letter_code
_entity_poly.pdbx_strand_id
1 'polypeptide(L)'
;MAVPTLDSSREFLIRHGNIMLQEHASSYLLLASLEDEMNGYREKMRRTAHQSQILSNISELSKTLRKHPGNVVNPFFIRMQEKEHHAAFLEGVEGFIKNIIKRAVVKRKEMDEEEERRKKAVSSSSGGRRTHLVQTAEGDETVEEVDLSSLAVEERLGPGGLDPVAVFESLPLSMQEAFESREVEKLKEAVAALDPEVAEKHMRECVAAGLWNEG
;
A
#
# COMPACT_ATOMS: atom_id res chain seq x y z
N MET A 1 9.42 5.12 19.80
CA MET A 1 9.93 5.64 21.09
C MET A 1 8.72 6.03 21.93
N ALA A 2 8.44 5.32 23.03
CA ALA A 2 7.32 5.66 23.91
C ALA A 2 7.86 5.91 25.31
N VAL A 3 7.81 7.17 25.74
CA VAL A 3 8.34 7.63 27.02
C VAL A 3 7.42 7.13 28.15
N PRO A 4 7.95 6.53 29.23
CA PRO A 4 7.13 5.80 30.21
C PRO A 4 6.45 6.66 31.27
N THR A 5 6.88 7.89 31.52
CA THR A 5 6.35 8.74 32.61
C THR A 5 5.98 10.14 32.12
N LEU A 6 4.96 10.74 32.76
CA LEU A 6 4.47 12.09 32.43
C LEU A 6 5.58 13.15 32.52
N ASP A 7 6.45 13.05 33.52
CA ASP A 7 7.59 13.98 33.69
C ASP A 7 8.63 13.82 32.58
N SER A 8 8.91 12.58 32.17
CA SER A 8 9.82 12.33 31.05
C SER A 8 9.20 12.79 29.73
N SER A 9 7.88 12.66 29.55
CA SER A 9 7.16 13.24 28.40
C SER A 9 7.26 14.76 28.39
N ARG A 10 7.11 15.41 29.55
CA ARG A 10 7.27 16.87 29.67
C ARG A 10 8.67 17.32 29.26
N GLU A 11 9.70 16.71 29.83
CA GLU A 11 11.11 17.00 29.54
C GLU A 11 11.40 16.83 28.03
N PHE A 12 10.91 15.74 27.45
CA PHE A 12 11.08 15.44 26.03
C PHE A 12 10.38 16.46 25.13
N LEU A 13 9.16 16.88 25.47
CA LEU A 13 8.41 17.89 24.72
C LEU A 13 9.00 19.29 24.85
N ILE A 14 9.67 19.61 25.96
CA ILE A 14 10.39 20.88 26.11
C ILE A 14 11.65 20.87 25.23
N ARG A 15 12.38 19.75 25.19
CA ARG A 15 13.61 19.63 24.37
C ARG A 15 13.35 19.50 22.87
N HIS A 16 12.27 18.84 22.47
CA HIS A 16 11.95 18.53 21.06
C HIS A 16 10.63 19.14 20.58
N GLY A 17 10.13 20.17 21.26
CA GLY A 17 8.82 20.78 20.99
C GLY A 17 8.68 21.41 19.60
N ASN A 18 9.78 21.73 18.92
CA ASN A 18 9.79 22.23 17.55
C ASN A 18 9.38 21.17 16.49
N ILE A 19 9.68 19.89 16.74
CA ILE A 19 9.39 18.79 15.81
C ILE A 19 8.09 18.07 16.21
N MET A 20 7.86 17.90 17.53
CA MET A 20 6.74 17.12 18.05
C MET A 20 5.41 17.87 18.12
N LEU A 21 5.41 19.20 18.03
CA LEU A 21 4.19 20.03 18.09
C LEU A 21 3.74 20.54 16.71
N GLN A 22 4.19 19.88 15.65
CA GLN A 22 3.70 20.12 14.28
C GLN A 22 2.28 19.58 14.15
N GLU A 23 1.46 20.21 13.30
CA GLU A 23 0.03 19.94 13.16
C GLU A 23 -0.31 18.47 12.83
N HIS A 24 0.64 17.74 12.23
CA HIS A 24 0.45 16.35 11.80
C HIS A 24 1.05 15.30 12.73
N ALA A 25 1.71 15.69 13.83
CA ALA A 25 2.38 14.75 14.73
C ALA A 25 1.40 13.79 15.43
N SER A 26 0.21 14.28 15.80
CA SER A 26 -0.87 13.47 16.38
C SER A 26 -1.41 12.45 15.38
N SER A 27 -1.58 12.85 14.11
CA SER A 27 -2.04 11.95 13.03
C SER A 27 -1.04 10.82 12.78
N TYR A 28 0.26 11.12 12.77
CA TYR A 28 1.30 10.11 12.62
C TYR A 28 1.29 9.09 13.77
N LEU A 29 1.15 9.57 15.02
CA LEU A 29 1.08 8.69 16.19
C LEU A 29 -0.20 7.86 16.24
N LEU A 30 -1.31 8.36 15.70
CA LEU A 30 -2.54 7.59 15.53
C LEU A 30 -2.32 6.41 14.57
N LEU A 31 -1.70 6.66 13.41
CA LEU A 31 -1.37 5.60 12.45
C LEU A 31 -0.41 4.58 13.06
N ALA A 32 0.65 5.03 13.73
CA ALA A 32 1.58 4.15 14.43
C ALA A 32 0.88 3.30 15.52
N SER A 33 -0.11 3.87 16.22
CA SER A 33 -0.88 3.13 17.22
C SER A 33 -1.79 2.07 16.59
N LEU A 34 -2.33 2.35 15.40
CA LEU A 34 -3.15 1.41 14.63
C LEU A 34 -2.29 0.25 14.10
N GLU A 35 -1.13 0.55 13.53
CA GLU A 35 -0.15 -0.46 13.10
C GLU A 35 0.32 -1.33 14.27
N ASP A 36 0.64 -0.73 15.42
CA ASP A 36 1.03 -1.47 16.61
C ASP A 36 -0.07 -2.45 17.07
N GLU A 37 -1.36 -2.07 17.01
CA GLU A 37 -2.48 -2.98 17.32
C GLU A 37 -2.64 -4.08 16.25
N MET A 38 -2.50 -3.74 14.96
CA MET A 38 -2.57 -4.73 13.87
C MET A 38 -1.48 -5.79 13.99
N ASN A 39 -0.28 -5.39 14.45
CA ASN A 39 0.86 -6.25 14.71
C ASN A 39 0.80 -6.98 16.07
N GLY A 40 -0.23 -6.74 16.88
CA GLY A 40 -0.43 -7.40 18.18
C GLY A 40 0.37 -6.81 19.35
N TYR A 41 1.07 -5.68 19.16
CA TYR A 41 1.86 -5.01 20.20
C TYR A 41 1.00 -4.12 21.12
N ARG A 42 0.09 -4.73 21.89
CA ARG A 42 -0.88 -4.01 22.72
C ARG A 42 -0.26 -3.05 23.74
N GLU A 43 0.80 -3.47 24.42
CA GLU A 43 1.49 -2.62 25.41
C GLU A 43 2.14 -1.40 24.77
N LYS A 44 2.70 -1.57 23.56
CA LYS A 44 3.31 -0.48 22.81
C LYS A 44 2.24 0.47 22.30
N MET A 45 1.16 -0.05 21.73
CA MET A 45 -0.01 0.73 21.30
C MET A 45 -0.55 1.59 22.45
N ARG A 46 -0.74 1.02 23.65
CA ARG A 46 -1.22 1.78 24.82
C ARG A 46 -0.33 2.99 25.13
N ARG A 47 0.98 2.81 25.09
CA ARG A 47 1.93 3.91 25.35
C ARG A 47 1.89 4.93 24.21
N THR A 48 1.88 4.50 22.95
CA THR A 48 1.80 5.39 21.79
C THR A 48 0.50 6.21 21.80
N ALA A 49 -0.63 5.56 22.10
CA ALA A 49 -1.94 6.17 22.23
C ALA A 49 -1.99 7.22 23.35
N HIS A 50 -1.39 6.92 24.50
CA HIS A 50 -1.27 7.87 25.61
C HIS A 50 -0.47 9.12 25.21
N GLN A 51 0.68 8.95 24.53
CA GLN A 51 1.47 10.08 24.04
C GLN A 51 0.75 10.89 22.95
N SER A 52 0.00 10.21 22.07
CA SER A 52 -0.84 10.86 21.06
C SER A 52 -1.90 11.76 21.69
N GLN A 53 -2.53 11.33 22.79
CA GLN A 53 -3.53 12.12 23.50
C GLN A 53 -2.93 13.33 24.22
N ILE A 54 -1.72 13.21 24.80
CA ILE A 54 -0.99 14.35 25.35
C ILE A 54 -0.77 15.42 24.27
N LEU A 55 -0.28 15.03 23.11
CA LEU A 55 -0.03 15.96 22.00
C LEU A 55 -1.30 16.59 21.43
N SER A 56 -2.38 15.82 21.34
CA SER A 56 -3.69 16.32 20.91
C SER A 56 -4.20 17.40 21.85
N ASN A 57 -4.19 17.14 23.16
CA ASN A 57 -4.66 18.10 24.16
C ASN A 57 -3.78 19.35 24.23
N ILE A 58 -2.46 19.21 24.13
CA ILE A 58 -1.54 20.38 24.09
C ILE A 58 -1.83 21.24 22.85
N SER A 59 -2.02 20.61 21.69
CA SER A 59 -2.37 21.31 20.44
C SER A 59 -3.71 22.03 20.53
N GLU A 60 -4.72 21.41 21.15
CA GLU A 60 -6.03 22.01 21.39
C GLU A 60 -5.95 23.20 22.36
N LEU A 61 -5.25 23.04 23.48
CA LEU A 61 -4.98 24.13 24.43
C LEU A 61 -4.21 25.29 23.79
N SER A 62 -3.28 24.99 22.89
CA SER A 62 -2.55 26.00 22.11
C SER A 62 -3.48 26.82 21.22
N LYS A 63 -4.43 26.17 20.54
CA LYS A 63 -5.45 26.83 19.72
C LYS A 63 -6.38 27.70 20.58
N THR A 64 -6.87 27.18 21.71
CA THR A 64 -7.76 27.92 22.62
C THR A 64 -7.09 29.15 23.22
N LEU A 65 -5.83 29.01 23.68
CA LEU A 65 -5.09 30.12 24.29
C LEU A 65 -4.44 31.07 23.27
N ARG A 66 -4.48 30.72 21.97
CA ARG A 66 -3.78 31.43 20.87
C ARG A 66 -2.30 31.66 21.18
N LYS A 67 -1.65 30.67 21.80
CA LYS A 67 -0.22 30.70 22.16
C LYS A 67 0.52 29.57 21.47
N HIS A 68 1.78 29.79 21.14
CA HIS A 68 2.63 28.76 20.55
C HIS A 68 2.63 27.47 21.39
N PRO A 69 2.49 26.28 20.79
CA PRO A 69 2.37 25.01 21.50
C PRO A 69 3.45 24.78 22.58
N GLY A 70 4.70 25.16 22.28
CA GLY A 70 5.82 25.03 23.22
C GLY A 70 5.64 25.80 24.54
N ASN A 71 4.93 26.93 24.51
CA ASN A 71 4.65 27.74 25.70
C ASN A 71 3.48 27.21 26.53
N VAL A 72 2.73 26.24 25.99
CA VAL A 72 1.53 25.66 26.59
C VAL A 72 1.81 24.31 27.24
N VAL A 73 2.94 23.67 26.91
CA VAL A 73 3.41 22.42 27.51
C VAL A 73 3.46 22.50 29.04
N ASN A 74 4.18 23.47 29.60
CA ASN A 74 4.31 23.62 31.05
C ASN A 74 2.95 23.87 31.75
N PRO A 75 2.13 24.84 31.31
CA PRO A 75 0.78 25.03 31.86
C PRO A 75 -0.11 23.78 31.78
N PHE A 76 -0.02 23.00 30.70
CA PHE A 76 -0.76 21.76 30.55
C PHE A 76 -0.35 20.74 31.62
N PHE A 77 0.96 20.49 31.80
CA PHE A 77 1.43 19.51 32.78
C PHE A 77 1.13 19.93 34.23
N ILE A 78 1.12 21.23 34.54
CA ILE A 78 0.69 21.73 35.86
C ILE A 78 -0.80 21.42 36.07
N ARG A 79 -1.65 21.73 35.09
CA ARG A 79 -3.09 21.43 35.17
C ARG A 79 -3.38 19.93 35.26
N MET A 80 -2.54 19.11 34.62
CA MET A 80 -2.62 17.64 34.68
C MET A 80 -2.24 17.04 36.04
N GLN A 81 -1.66 17.81 36.97
CA GLN A 81 -1.43 17.36 38.35
C GLN A 81 -2.72 17.40 39.19
N GLU A 82 -3.74 18.14 38.76
CA GLU A 82 -5.04 18.18 39.41
C GLU A 82 -5.79 16.87 39.17
N LYS A 83 -6.31 16.26 40.24
CA LYS A 83 -6.91 14.91 40.19
C LYS A 83 -8.07 14.80 39.20
N GLU A 84 -8.90 15.84 39.10
CA GLU A 84 -10.06 15.85 38.20
C GLU A 84 -9.63 15.88 36.73
N HIS A 85 -8.68 16.74 36.36
CA HIS A 85 -8.17 16.82 34.99
C HIS A 85 -7.38 15.57 34.61
N HIS A 86 -6.63 14.99 35.54
CA HIS A 86 -5.95 13.73 35.33
C HIS A 86 -6.92 12.57 35.06
N ALA A 87 -7.99 12.45 35.85
CA ALA A 87 -9.00 11.42 35.68
C ALA A 87 -9.72 11.55 34.34
N ALA A 88 -10.17 12.75 33.97
CA ALA A 88 -10.81 13.02 32.68
C ALA A 88 -9.88 12.70 31.50
N PHE A 89 -8.59 13.02 31.63
CA PHE A 89 -7.59 12.65 30.63
C PHE A 89 -7.46 11.13 30.46
N LEU A 90 -7.36 10.38 31.56
CA LEU A 90 -7.26 8.92 31.51
C LEU A 90 -8.49 8.28 30.87
N GLU A 91 -9.70 8.78 31.18
CA GLU A 91 -10.94 8.34 30.54
C GLU A 91 -10.90 8.59 29.02
N GLY A 92 -10.43 9.77 28.60
CA GLY A 92 -10.22 10.09 27.18
C GLY A 92 -9.24 9.14 26.49
N VAL A 93 -8.14 8.80 27.15
CA VAL A 93 -7.15 7.82 26.65
C VAL A 93 -7.78 6.44 26.48
N GLU A 94 -8.57 5.97 27.45
CA GLU A 94 -9.28 4.69 27.33
C GLU A 94 -10.29 4.68 26.18
N GLY A 95 -11.04 5.77 26.01
CA GLY A 95 -11.96 5.95 24.88
C GLY A 95 -11.23 5.89 23.54
N PHE A 96 -10.08 6.54 23.45
CA PHE A 96 -9.23 6.52 22.27
C PHE A 96 -8.67 5.14 21.96
N ILE A 97 -8.19 4.41 22.97
CA ILE A 97 -7.71 3.03 22.82
C ILE A 97 -8.83 2.13 22.29
N LYS A 98 -10.05 2.23 22.85
CA LYS A 98 -11.22 1.48 22.37
C LYS A 98 -11.52 1.77 20.89
N ASN A 99 -11.38 3.03 20.46
CA ASN A 99 -11.58 3.42 19.08
C ASN A 99 -10.49 2.87 18.15
N ILE A 100 -9.22 2.87 18.58
CA ILE A 100 -8.12 2.25 17.82
C ILE A 100 -8.37 0.76 17.63
N ILE A 101 -8.73 0.04 18.69
CA ILE A 101 -9.02 -1.41 18.61
C ILE A 101 -10.17 -1.68 17.64
N LYS A 102 -11.28 -0.94 17.75
CA LYS A 102 -12.40 -1.05 16.81
C LYS A 102 -11.96 -0.78 15.37
N ARG A 103 -11.17 0.26 15.15
CA ARG A 103 -10.70 0.65 13.83
C ARG A 103 -9.72 -0.37 13.25
N ALA A 104 -8.86 -0.97 14.06
CA ALA A 104 -7.95 -2.03 13.62
C ALA A 104 -8.71 -3.27 13.14
N VAL A 105 -9.81 -3.66 13.83
CA VAL A 105 -10.67 -4.77 13.40
C VAL A 105 -11.37 -4.46 12.08
N VAL A 106 -11.94 -3.26 11.95
CA VAL A 106 -12.58 -2.82 10.69
C VAL A 106 -11.56 -2.82 9.56
N LYS A 107 -10.37 -2.25 9.77
CA LYS A 107 -9.33 -2.17 8.75
C LYS A 107 -8.83 -3.53 8.30
N ARG A 108 -8.65 -4.47 9.24
CA ARG A 108 -8.30 -5.86 8.93
C ARG A 108 -9.37 -6.52 8.06
N LYS A 109 -10.64 -6.35 8.43
CA LYS A 109 -11.77 -6.90 7.65
C LYS A 109 -11.87 -6.28 6.25
N GLU A 110 -11.68 -4.98 6.11
CA GLU A 110 -11.64 -4.30 4.80
C GLU A 110 -10.52 -4.85 3.92
N MET A 111 -9.33 -5.09 4.48
CA MET A 111 -8.19 -5.68 3.75
C MET A 111 -8.47 -7.12 3.32
N ASP A 112 -9.05 -7.94 4.21
CA ASP A 112 -9.42 -9.33 3.89
C ASP A 112 -10.49 -9.37 2.78
N GLU A 113 -11.50 -8.50 2.84
CA GLU A 113 -12.54 -8.38 1.82
C GLU A 113 -11.98 -7.88 0.47
N GLU A 114 -11.03 -6.95 0.49
CA GLU A 114 -10.34 -6.48 -0.71
C GLU A 114 -9.48 -7.57 -1.34
N GLU A 115 -8.73 -8.33 -0.52
CA GLU A 115 -7.99 -9.50 -0.99
C GLU A 115 -8.92 -10.58 -1.56
N GLU A 116 -10.06 -10.85 -0.95
CA GLU A 116 -11.05 -11.79 -1.46
C GLU A 116 -11.65 -11.32 -2.78
N ARG A 117 -11.93 -10.01 -2.91
CA ARG A 117 -12.37 -9.42 -4.19
C ARG A 117 -11.28 -9.53 -5.26
N ARG A 118 -10.02 -9.27 -4.90
CA ARG A 118 -8.86 -9.44 -5.79
C ARG A 118 -8.66 -10.91 -6.19
N LYS A 119 -8.72 -11.85 -5.25
CA LYS A 119 -8.60 -13.30 -5.53
C LYS A 119 -9.73 -13.80 -6.42
N LYS A 120 -10.97 -13.33 -6.22
CA LYS A 120 -12.12 -13.64 -7.09
C LYS A 120 -11.98 -13.04 -8.48
N ALA A 121 -11.46 -11.81 -8.60
CA ALA A 121 -11.17 -11.18 -9.88
C ALA A 121 -10.05 -11.92 -10.64
N VAL A 122 -9.01 -12.39 -9.93
CA VAL A 122 -7.91 -13.18 -10.50
C VAL A 122 -8.38 -14.61 -10.86
N SER A 123 -9.28 -15.23 -10.10
CA SER A 123 -9.81 -16.56 -10.44
C SER A 123 -10.76 -16.56 -11.65
N SER A 124 -11.38 -15.43 -11.97
CA SER A 124 -12.11 -15.22 -13.24
C SER A 124 -11.22 -14.80 -14.40
N SER A 125 -9.92 -14.59 -14.14
CA SER A 125 -8.91 -14.09 -15.08
C SER A 125 -7.70 -15.04 -15.12
N SER A 126 -7.96 -16.33 -15.27
CA SER A 126 -6.91 -17.31 -15.60
C SER A 126 -6.51 -17.15 -17.07
N GLY A 127 -5.78 -16.07 -17.38
CA GLY A 127 -5.27 -15.79 -18.72
C GLY A 127 -4.07 -14.84 -18.66
N GLY A 128 -2.87 -15.39 -18.79
CA GLY A 128 -1.67 -14.71 -19.31
C GLY A 128 -1.05 -13.60 -18.46
N ARG A 129 -0.30 -13.94 -17.40
CA ARG A 129 0.57 -13.00 -16.70
C ARG A 129 1.96 -12.97 -17.34
N ARG A 130 2.16 -12.22 -18.43
CA ARG A 130 3.53 -11.95 -18.94
C ARG A 130 4.01 -10.60 -18.44
N THR A 131 5.09 -10.65 -17.66
CA THR A 131 5.94 -9.49 -17.39
C THR A 131 6.54 -9.01 -18.71
N HIS A 132 6.66 -7.71 -18.94
CA HIS A 132 7.47 -7.16 -20.03
C HIS A 132 8.63 -6.38 -19.41
N LEU A 133 9.87 -6.75 -19.75
CA LEU A 133 11.02 -5.87 -19.52
C LEU A 133 10.99 -4.82 -20.62
N VAL A 134 10.91 -3.54 -20.27
CA VAL A 134 11.16 -2.43 -21.20
C VAL A 134 12.48 -1.81 -20.81
N GLN A 135 13.42 -1.78 -21.74
CA GLN A 135 14.60 -0.93 -21.66
C GLN A 135 14.21 0.47 -22.12
N THR A 136 14.43 1.48 -21.28
CA THR A 136 14.47 2.88 -21.71
C THR A 136 15.86 3.46 -21.46
N ALA A 137 16.25 4.38 -22.32
CA ALA A 137 17.64 4.81 -22.53
C ALA A 137 18.20 5.80 -21.49
N GLU A 138 17.51 6.06 -20.37
CA GLU A 138 18.00 6.97 -19.33
C GLU A 138 17.69 6.38 -17.95
N GLY A 139 18.75 6.08 -17.19
CA GLY A 139 18.68 5.30 -15.95
C GLY A 139 18.04 6.03 -14.78
N ASP A 140 16.72 5.91 -14.65
CA ASP A 140 15.99 6.13 -13.41
C ASP A 140 14.95 5.02 -13.21
N GLU A 141 15.10 4.25 -12.12
CA GLU A 141 14.30 3.06 -11.81
C GLU A 141 13.02 3.45 -11.05
N THR A 142 11.97 3.83 -11.77
CA THR A 142 10.62 3.95 -11.19
C THR A 142 9.72 2.84 -11.72
N VAL A 143 9.39 1.90 -10.82
CA VAL A 143 8.45 0.82 -11.08
C VAL A 143 7.03 1.40 -10.94
N GLU A 144 6.47 1.93 -12.03
CA GLU A 144 5.04 2.19 -12.09
C GLU A 144 4.32 0.93 -12.60
N GLU A 145 3.60 0.26 -11.69
CA GLU A 145 2.63 -0.79 -12.01
C GLU A 145 1.47 -0.17 -12.79
N VAL A 146 1.58 -0.10 -14.12
CA VAL A 146 0.45 0.26 -14.97
C VAL A 146 -0.30 -1.02 -15.32
N ASP A 147 -1.42 -1.23 -14.64
CA ASP A 147 -2.34 -2.33 -14.89
C ASP A 147 -2.97 -2.15 -16.29
N LEU A 148 -2.34 -2.77 -17.29
CA LEU A 148 -2.79 -2.76 -18.69
C LEU A 148 -4.26 -3.18 -18.83
N SER A 149 -4.85 -3.90 -17.85
CA SER A 149 -6.24 -4.33 -17.86
C SER A 149 -7.27 -3.19 -17.74
N SER A 150 -6.85 -1.96 -17.42
CA SER A 150 -7.73 -0.78 -17.36
C SER A 150 -7.86 0.01 -18.67
N LEU A 151 -7.09 -0.29 -19.71
CA LEU A 151 -7.13 0.43 -21.00
C LEU A 151 -8.18 -0.16 -21.95
N ALA A 152 -8.83 0.65 -22.79
CA ALA A 152 -9.85 0.15 -23.71
C ALA A 152 -9.26 -0.85 -24.73
N VAL A 153 -10.04 -1.84 -25.18
CA VAL A 153 -9.59 -2.90 -26.13
C VAL A 153 -8.96 -2.31 -27.39
N GLU A 154 -9.46 -1.15 -27.85
CA GLU A 154 -8.91 -0.41 -29.00
C GLU A 154 -7.46 0.08 -28.78
N GLU A 155 -7.05 0.36 -27.54
CA GLU A 155 -5.70 0.84 -27.21
C GLU A 155 -4.68 -0.30 -27.04
N ARG A 156 -5.12 -1.57 -27.08
CA ARG A 156 -4.27 -2.78 -26.90
C ARG A 156 -4.01 -3.57 -28.18
N LEU A 157 -4.58 -3.14 -29.30
CA LEU A 157 -4.41 -3.84 -30.57
C LEU A 157 -2.97 -3.74 -31.05
N GLY A 158 -2.41 -4.87 -31.47
CA GLY A 158 -1.08 -4.94 -32.07
C GLY A 158 -1.01 -4.28 -33.45
N PRO A 159 0.17 -4.27 -34.09
CA PRO A 159 0.42 -3.59 -35.36
C PRO A 159 -0.50 -4.04 -36.52
N GLY A 160 -1.07 -5.24 -36.43
CA GLY A 160 -2.04 -5.80 -37.37
C GLY A 160 -3.50 -5.72 -36.91
N GLY A 161 -3.80 -4.97 -35.84
CA GLY A 161 -5.18 -4.81 -35.35
C GLY A 161 -5.71 -6.03 -34.60
N LEU A 162 -4.84 -6.96 -34.20
CA LEU A 162 -5.21 -8.15 -33.42
C LEU A 162 -4.88 -7.94 -31.94
N ASP A 163 -5.75 -8.44 -31.08
CA ASP A 163 -5.53 -8.43 -29.63
C ASP A 163 -4.47 -9.49 -29.24
N PRO A 164 -3.34 -9.09 -28.62
CA PRO A 164 -2.32 -10.01 -28.13
C PRO A 164 -2.85 -11.07 -27.18
N VAL A 165 -3.87 -10.78 -26.38
CA VAL A 165 -4.42 -11.75 -25.44
C VAL A 165 -5.21 -12.82 -26.19
N ALA A 166 -6.07 -12.41 -27.12
CA ALA A 166 -6.89 -13.34 -27.91
C ALA A 166 -6.03 -14.25 -28.81
N VAL A 167 -4.95 -13.72 -29.38
CA VAL A 167 -4.01 -14.53 -30.17
C VAL A 167 -3.25 -15.50 -29.28
N PHE A 168 -2.78 -15.07 -28.11
CA PHE A 168 -2.07 -15.97 -27.19
C PHE A 168 -2.94 -17.14 -26.73
N GLU A 169 -4.20 -16.89 -26.39
CA GLU A 169 -5.14 -17.94 -25.97
C GLU A 169 -5.51 -18.92 -27.10
N SER A 170 -5.42 -18.48 -28.37
CA SER A 170 -5.69 -19.34 -29.51
C SER A 170 -4.50 -20.22 -29.92
N LEU A 171 -3.30 -19.95 -29.38
CA LEU A 171 -2.11 -20.75 -29.65
C LEU A 171 -2.17 -22.12 -28.98
N PRO A 172 -1.50 -23.15 -29.55
CA PRO A 172 -1.32 -24.43 -28.88
C PRO A 172 -0.47 -24.29 -27.61
N LEU A 173 -0.73 -25.16 -26.63
CA LEU A 173 -0.12 -25.11 -25.29
C LEU A 173 1.42 -25.11 -25.34
N SER A 174 2.02 -25.86 -26.28
CA SER A 174 3.47 -25.90 -26.48
C SER A 174 4.06 -24.53 -26.85
N MET A 175 3.34 -23.73 -27.63
CA MET A 175 3.74 -22.36 -27.97
C MET A 175 3.46 -21.39 -26.81
N GLN A 176 2.34 -21.56 -26.10
CA GLN A 176 2.02 -20.74 -24.92
C GLN A 176 3.11 -20.86 -23.84
N GLU A 177 3.52 -22.08 -23.52
CA GLU A 177 4.57 -22.36 -22.53
C GLU A 177 5.93 -21.76 -22.95
N ALA A 178 6.29 -21.85 -24.23
CA ALA A 178 7.51 -21.26 -24.76
C ALA A 178 7.50 -19.72 -24.61
N PHE A 179 6.34 -19.11 -24.81
CA PHE A 179 6.12 -17.69 -24.61
C PHE A 179 6.18 -17.30 -23.12
N GLU A 180 5.50 -18.01 -22.23
CA GLU A 180 5.54 -17.73 -20.78
C GLU A 180 6.95 -17.84 -20.20
N SER A 181 7.70 -18.87 -20.63
CA SER A 181 9.10 -19.07 -20.25
C SER A 181 10.08 -18.11 -20.94
N ARG A 182 9.61 -17.35 -21.95
CA ARG A 182 10.42 -16.46 -22.81
C ARG A 182 11.58 -17.19 -23.50
N GLU A 183 11.40 -18.47 -23.81
CA GLU A 183 12.42 -19.32 -24.43
C GLU A 183 12.18 -19.44 -25.95
N VAL A 184 12.99 -18.72 -26.74
CA VAL A 184 12.90 -18.70 -28.20
C VAL A 184 13.13 -20.09 -28.83
N GLU A 185 14.04 -20.87 -28.28
CA GLU A 185 14.37 -22.21 -28.81
C GLU A 185 13.19 -23.18 -28.64
N LYS A 186 12.50 -23.14 -27.51
CA LYS A 186 11.27 -23.91 -27.28
C LYS A 186 10.16 -23.49 -28.23
N LEU A 187 10.07 -22.20 -28.57
CA LEU A 187 9.07 -21.73 -29.53
C LEU A 187 9.34 -22.30 -30.92
N LYS A 188 10.60 -22.28 -31.38
CA LYS A 188 10.99 -22.88 -32.66
C LYS A 188 10.72 -24.39 -32.70
N GLU A 189 10.99 -25.10 -31.61
CA GLU A 189 10.68 -26.52 -31.48
C GLU A 189 9.17 -26.80 -31.52
N ALA A 190 8.38 -25.99 -30.80
CA ALA A 190 6.93 -26.08 -30.82
C ALA A 190 6.34 -25.82 -32.22
N VAL A 191 6.87 -24.82 -32.93
CA VAL A 191 6.48 -24.49 -34.31
C VAL A 191 6.90 -25.59 -35.29
N ALA A 192 8.08 -26.19 -35.11
CA ALA A 192 8.55 -27.30 -35.94
C ALA A 192 7.79 -28.60 -35.71
N ALA A 193 7.19 -28.78 -34.51
CA ALA A 193 6.35 -29.93 -34.18
C ALA A 193 4.91 -29.81 -34.73
N LEU A 194 4.50 -28.64 -35.20
CA LEU A 194 3.18 -28.37 -35.79
C LEU A 194 3.19 -28.58 -37.30
N ASP A 195 2.01 -28.81 -37.87
CA ASP A 195 1.83 -28.82 -39.32
C ASP A 195 2.25 -27.47 -39.92
N PRO A 196 3.02 -27.46 -41.03
CA PRO A 196 3.63 -26.25 -41.57
C PRO A 196 2.61 -25.17 -41.95
N GLU A 197 1.42 -25.55 -42.43
CA GLU A 197 0.35 -24.59 -42.76
C GLU A 197 -0.27 -23.94 -41.51
N VAL A 198 -0.35 -24.68 -40.40
CA VAL A 198 -0.91 -24.20 -39.12
C VAL A 198 0.10 -23.34 -38.39
N ALA A 199 1.37 -23.75 -38.41
CA ALA A 199 2.51 -23.01 -37.89
C ALA A 199 2.61 -21.62 -38.55
N GLU A 200 2.58 -21.54 -39.89
CA GLU A 200 2.65 -20.26 -40.61
C GLU A 200 1.49 -19.34 -40.23
N LYS A 201 0.27 -19.88 -40.11
CA LYS A 201 -0.91 -19.12 -39.70
C LYS A 201 -0.75 -18.50 -38.31
N HIS A 202 -0.35 -19.30 -37.32
CA HIS A 202 -0.18 -18.81 -35.95
C HIS A 202 0.99 -17.83 -35.80
N MET A 203 2.08 -18.04 -36.53
CA MET A 203 3.20 -17.09 -36.54
C MET A 203 2.79 -15.75 -37.14
N ARG A 204 2.00 -15.75 -38.22
CA ARG A 204 1.44 -14.51 -38.80
C ARG A 204 0.52 -13.77 -37.83
N GLU A 205 -0.33 -14.49 -37.11
CA GLU A 205 -1.19 -13.92 -36.06
C GLU A 205 -0.37 -13.35 -34.90
N CYS A 206 0.70 -14.03 -34.47
CA CYS A 206 1.61 -13.55 -33.43
C CYS A 206 2.30 -12.24 -33.83
N VAL A 207 2.72 -12.11 -35.09
CA VAL A 207 3.32 -10.87 -35.61
C VAL A 207 2.28 -9.74 -35.69
N ALA A 208 1.08 -10.03 -36.21
CA ALA A 208 -0.01 -9.05 -36.30
C ALA A 208 -0.49 -8.57 -34.92
N ALA A 209 -0.44 -9.42 -33.90
CA ALA A 209 -0.76 -9.05 -32.53
C ALA A 209 0.45 -8.53 -31.74
N GLY A 210 1.65 -8.46 -32.33
CA GLY A 210 2.85 -7.91 -31.68
C GLY A 210 3.45 -8.81 -30.59
N LEU A 211 3.07 -10.09 -30.52
CA LEU A 211 3.65 -11.11 -29.61
C LEU A 211 5.03 -11.58 -30.07
N TRP A 212 5.32 -11.46 -31.37
CA TRP A 212 6.56 -11.92 -31.98
C TRP A 212 7.06 -10.91 -33.00
N ASN A 213 8.33 -10.55 -32.91
CA ASN A 213 9.01 -9.74 -33.92
C ASN A 213 10.02 -10.64 -34.65
N GLU A 214 9.86 -10.77 -35.96
CA GLU A 214 10.85 -11.38 -36.84
C GLU A 214 12.03 -10.41 -36.99
N GLY A 215 12.91 -10.40 -35.98
CA GLY A 215 14.19 -9.70 -36.01
C GLY A 215 15.29 -10.57 -36.62
#